data_AF-A0A9N9ZEK1-F1
#
_entry.id   AF-A0A9N9ZEK1-F1
#
_cell.length_a   1.000
_cell.length_b   1.000
_cell.length_c   1.000
_cell.angle_alpha   90.00
_cell.angle_beta   90.00
_cell.angle_gamma   90.00
#
_symmetry.space_group_name_H-M   'P 1'
#
loop_
_entity.id
_entity.type
_entity.pdbx_description
1 polymer ?
#
loop_
_entity_poly.entity_id
_entity_poly.type
_entity_poly.pdbx_seq_one_letter_code
_entity_poly.pdbx_strand_id
1 'polypeptide(L)'
;MDVGFVNDPEASKDSRCHWSQILVPEELKSNRSADKASEAWLDLGRYAREVLAAQDDRRFVLGFTICGSLMGIWAFDRLGGIASEQFDVNEDRLRFMNEGQLGYNPTIMTANKERFIKITRNGSTERIIVDGVMQRARCIAGRVTTCWKAHREGRPEMPLVIKDSWQFSERDEEGELLQEATGKGVVNVARYYHHETVTVHEMDDEIPGNIRGGLDITRAANYRRERPTRLNNNPAGTSRNGRYSSRKRSSSQTGASYPPASDPAPGLQPRLPVPYPIGCIDVSF
;
A
#
# COMPACT_ATOMS: atom_id res chain seq x y z
N MET A 1 9.59 5.63 -24.29
CA MET A 1 8.67 4.71 -24.98
C MET A 1 8.09 3.88 -23.87
N ASP A 2 6.77 3.81 -23.83
CA ASP A 2 6.07 3.31 -22.66
C ASP A 2 5.76 1.85 -22.96
N VAL A 3 6.27 0.95 -22.13
CA VAL A 3 6.17 -0.50 -22.35
C VAL A 3 5.57 -1.13 -21.09
N GLY A 4 4.89 -2.26 -21.24
CA GLY A 4 4.38 -2.97 -20.09
C GLY A 4 4.14 -4.43 -20.41
N PHE A 5 4.36 -5.30 -19.43
CA PHE A 5 3.94 -6.69 -19.50
C PHE A 5 2.43 -6.75 -19.29
N VAL A 6 1.72 -7.40 -20.20
CA VAL A 6 0.25 -7.42 -20.24
C VAL A 6 -0.26 -8.83 -20.00
N ASN A 7 -1.33 -8.97 -19.21
CA ASN A 7 -2.06 -10.22 -19.06
C ASN A 7 -3.05 -10.44 -20.21
N ASP A 8 -2.53 -10.44 -21.44
CA ASP A 8 -3.30 -10.72 -22.65
C ASP A 8 -2.39 -11.46 -23.65
N PRO A 9 -2.58 -12.78 -23.83
CA PRO A 9 -1.72 -13.58 -24.71
C PRO A 9 -1.89 -13.23 -26.19
N GLU A 10 -2.98 -12.55 -26.57
CA GLU A 10 -3.25 -12.11 -27.94
C GLU A 10 -2.78 -10.66 -28.19
N ALA A 11 -2.22 -9.99 -27.18
CA ALA A 11 -1.72 -8.63 -27.34
C ALA A 11 -0.52 -8.60 -28.29
N SER A 12 -0.60 -7.70 -29.27
CA SER A 12 0.48 -7.42 -30.22
C SER A 12 1.14 -6.07 -29.91
N LYS A 13 2.22 -5.75 -30.62
CA LYS A 13 3.02 -4.52 -30.42
C LYS A 13 2.20 -3.23 -30.41
N ASP A 14 1.11 -3.16 -31.18
CA ASP A 14 0.29 -1.96 -31.34
C ASP A 14 -1.10 -2.09 -30.67
N SER A 15 -1.30 -3.14 -29.87
CA SER A 15 -2.55 -3.34 -29.14
C SER A 15 -2.74 -2.24 -28.10
N ARG A 16 -3.94 -1.66 -28.05
CA ARG A 16 -4.33 -0.73 -26.98
C ARG A 16 -4.64 -1.53 -25.72
N CYS A 17 -3.84 -1.34 -24.68
CA CYS A 17 -4.00 -2.02 -23.39
C CYS A 17 -4.63 -1.09 -22.36
N HIS A 18 -5.49 -1.64 -21.51
CA HIS A 18 -6.02 -0.94 -20.35
C HIS A 18 -5.10 -1.15 -19.13
N TRP A 19 -5.03 -0.17 -18.22
CA TRP A 19 -4.19 -0.26 -17.00
C TRP A 19 -4.53 -1.46 -16.11
N SER A 20 -5.76 -1.98 -16.18
CA SER A 20 -6.15 -3.21 -15.48
C SER A 20 -5.50 -4.48 -16.04
N GLN A 21 -4.91 -4.42 -17.24
CA GLN A 21 -4.22 -5.53 -17.89
C GLN A 21 -2.70 -5.47 -17.71
N ILE A 22 -2.16 -4.33 -17.25
CA ILE A 22 -0.71 -4.15 -17.08
C ILE A 22 -0.24 -4.83 -15.80
N LEU A 23 0.56 -5.89 -15.93
CA LEU A 23 1.13 -6.62 -14.80
C LEU A 23 2.32 -5.87 -14.19
N VAL A 24 3.17 -5.33 -15.06
CA VAL A 24 4.44 -4.66 -14.73
C VAL A 24 4.67 -3.52 -15.72
N PRO A 25 4.63 -2.24 -15.29
CA PRO A 25 4.98 -1.11 -16.13
C PRO A 25 6.50 -0.97 -16.33
N GLU A 26 6.89 -0.48 -17.49
CA GLU A 26 8.28 -0.23 -17.88
C GLU A 26 8.42 1.12 -18.59
N GLU A 27 9.51 1.83 -18.30
CA GLU A 27 9.89 3.04 -19.01
C GLU A 27 11.21 2.83 -19.76
N LEU A 28 11.16 2.93 -21.09
CA LEU A 28 12.31 2.78 -21.97
C LEU A 28 12.76 4.12 -22.54
N LYS A 29 14.03 4.47 -22.30
CA LYS A 29 14.71 5.64 -22.86
C LYS A 29 15.99 5.18 -23.59
N SER A 30 16.29 5.81 -24.72
CA SER A 30 17.45 5.42 -25.54
C SER A 30 18.80 5.87 -24.96
N ASN A 31 18.81 6.90 -24.11
CA ASN A 31 20.01 7.50 -23.55
C ASN A 31 20.14 7.22 -22.04
N ARG A 32 21.35 6.86 -21.60
CA ARG A 32 21.67 6.63 -20.18
C ARG A 32 21.39 7.84 -19.28
N SER A 33 21.53 9.06 -19.81
CA SER A 33 21.29 10.30 -19.05
C SER A 33 19.83 10.59 -18.71
N ALA A 34 18.89 9.81 -19.24
CA ALA A 34 17.46 9.88 -18.90
C ALA A 34 17.14 9.16 -17.58
N ASP A 35 18.10 8.43 -17.02
CA ASP A 35 17.97 7.73 -15.75
C ASP A 35 18.08 8.69 -14.56
N LYS A 36 17.06 9.53 -14.42
CA LYS A 36 16.98 10.56 -13.40
C LYS A 36 15.54 10.85 -13.04
N ALA A 37 15.38 11.44 -11.86
CA ALA A 37 14.08 11.81 -11.31
C ALA A 37 13.22 12.60 -12.30
N SER A 38 13.78 13.60 -12.98
CA SER A 38 13.00 14.48 -13.88
C SER A 38 12.56 13.83 -15.19
N GLU A 39 12.93 12.58 -15.45
CA GLU A 39 12.59 11.84 -16.67
C GLU A 39 12.07 10.43 -16.31
N ALA A 40 12.88 9.38 -16.46
CA ALA A 40 12.38 8.00 -16.42
C ALA A 40 11.66 7.62 -15.11
N TRP A 41 12.10 8.15 -13.96
CA TRP A 41 11.54 7.75 -12.66
C TRP A 41 10.13 8.32 -12.43
N LEU A 42 9.90 9.57 -12.83
CA LEU A 42 8.58 10.20 -12.68
C LEU A 42 7.57 9.64 -13.67
N ASP A 43 8.01 9.29 -14.88
CA ASP A 43 7.16 8.62 -15.87
C ASP A 43 6.75 7.23 -15.35
N LEU A 44 7.71 6.41 -14.89
CA LEU A 44 7.40 5.10 -14.31
C LEU A 44 6.50 5.21 -13.06
N GLY A 45 6.76 6.18 -12.18
CA GLY A 45 5.91 6.43 -11.02
C GLY A 45 4.47 6.79 -11.41
N ARG A 46 4.28 7.52 -12.52
CA ARG A 46 2.94 7.79 -13.05
C ARG A 46 2.25 6.51 -13.48
N TYR A 47 2.95 5.61 -14.19
CA TYR A 47 2.37 4.33 -14.61
C TYR A 47 2.01 3.46 -13.42
N ALA A 48 2.88 3.37 -12.41
CA ALA A 48 2.60 2.64 -11.18
C ALA A 48 1.35 3.18 -10.48
N ARG A 49 1.14 4.50 -10.46
CA ARG A 49 -0.09 5.11 -9.93
C ARG A 49 -1.33 4.67 -10.71
N GLU A 50 -1.28 4.67 -12.05
CA GLU A 50 -2.42 4.26 -12.87
C GLU A 50 -2.73 2.77 -12.71
N VAL A 51 -1.70 1.90 -12.65
CA VAL A 51 -1.86 0.46 -12.35
C VAL A 51 -2.53 0.27 -10.99
N LEU A 52 -2.04 0.93 -9.94
CA LEU A 52 -2.60 0.86 -8.59
C LEU A 52 -4.02 1.43 -8.46
N ALA A 53 -4.40 2.33 -9.37
CA ALA A 53 -5.74 2.90 -9.44
C ALA A 53 -6.72 2.00 -10.20
N ALA A 54 -6.24 1.31 -11.25
CA ALA A 54 -7.04 0.40 -12.08
C ALA A 54 -7.17 -1.01 -11.50
N GLN A 55 -6.20 -1.44 -10.70
CA GLN A 55 -6.18 -2.74 -10.03
C GLN A 55 -6.33 -2.53 -8.52
N ASP A 56 -7.57 -2.61 -8.07
CA ASP A 56 -8.02 -2.25 -6.72
C ASP A 56 -7.58 -3.23 -5.63
N ASP A 57 -7.06 -4.40 -6.02
CA ASP A 57 -6.52 -5.46 -5.17
C ASP A 57 -4.98 -5.54 -5.20
N ARG A 58 -4.27 -4.55 -5.78
CA ARG A 58 -2.81 -4.50 -5.70
C ARG A 58 -2.36 -3.94 -4.35
N ARG A 59 -1.39 -4.57 -3.70
CA ARG A 59 -0.66 -4.06 -2.53
C ARG A 59 0.53 -3.19 -2.94
N PHE A 60 1.26 -3.61 -3.97
CA PHE A 60 2.38 -2.90 -4.56
C PHE A 60 2.48 -3.15 -6.07
N VAL A 61 3.31 -2.35 -6.75
CA VAL A 61 3.64 -2.53 -8.17
C VAL A 61 5.14 -2.59 -8.34
N LEU A 62 5.61 -3.65 -8.99
CA LEU A 62 6.98 -3.72 -9.48
C LEU A 62 7.04 -3.13 -10.88
N GLY A 63 8.15 -2.49 -11.23
CA GLY A 63 8.36 -1.90 -12.55
C GLY A 63 9.84 -1.78 -12.87
N PHE A 64 10.15 -1.40 -14.10
CA PHE A 64 11.53 -1.27 -14.54
C PHE A 64 11.77 0.02 -15.33
N THR A 65 12.97 0.55 -15.22
CA THR A 65 13.47 1.57 -16.15
C THR A 65 14.62 0.98 -16.95
N ILE A 66 14.63 1.18 -18.26
CA ILE A 66 15.77 0.87 -19.12
C ILE A 66 16.20 2.17 -19.81
N CYS A 67 17.40 2.65 -19.51
CA CYS A 67 17.97 3.87 -20.06
C CYS A 67 19.29 3.55 -20.78
N GLY A 68 19.24 3.41 -22.11
CA GLY A 68 20.33 2.78 -22.86
C GLY A 68 20.43 1.30 -22.49
N SER A 69 21.55 0.85 -21.91
CA SER A 69 21.70 -0.51 -21.38
C SER A 69 21.56 -0.61 -19.86
N LEU A 70 21.40 0.53 -19.18
CA LEU A 70 21.25 0.55 -17.73
C LEU A 70 19.81 0.22 -17.36
N MET A 71 19.64 -0.78 -16.51
CA MET A 71 18.35 -1.21 -16.02
C MET A 71 18.26 -0.99 -14.50
N GLY A 72 17.11 -0.51 -14.05
CA GLY A 72 16.77 -0.36 -12.64
C GLY A 72 15.44 -1.06 -12.33
N ILE A 73 15.39 -1.78 -11.22
CA ILE A 73 14.19 -2.44 -10.71
C ILE A 73 13.54 -1.53 -9.68
N TRP A 74 12.23 -1.33 -9.80
CA TRP A 74 11.45 -0.47 -8.92
C TRP A 74 10.39 -1.24 -8.18
N ALA A 75 10.17 -0.88 -6.92
CA ALA A 75 9.01 -1.29 -6.14
C ALA A 75 8.26 -0.05 -5.66
N PHE A 76 6.99 0.07 -6.06
CA PHE A 76 6.07 1.12 -5.64
C PHE A 76 5.05 0.54 -4.66
N ASP A 77 5.20 0.92 -3.39
CA ASP A 77 4.35 0.50 -2.28
C ASP A 77 3.66 1.72 -1.63
N ARG A 78 3.06 1.54 -0.44
CA ARG A 78 2.28 2.62 0.20
C ARG A 78 3.11 3.63 0.98
N LEU A 79 4.43 3.45 1.01
CA LEU A 79 5.40 4.45 1.46
C LEU A 79 6.08 5.18 0.29
N GLY A 80 5.88 4.72 -0.96
CA GLY A 80 6.42 5.36 -2.16
C GLY A 80 7.18 4.39 -3.06
N GLY A 81 8.07 4.93 -3.90
CA GLY A 81 8.94 4.14 -4.77
C GLY A 81 10.32 3.92 -4.14
N ILE A 82 10.81 2.68 -4.19
CA ILE A 82 12.22 2.34 -3.98
C ILE A 82 12.78 1.71 -5.25
N ALA A 83 14.09 1.85 -5.47
CA ALA A 83 14.77 1.31 -6.63
C ALA A 83 15.99 0.49 -6.21
N SER A 84 16.34 -0.50 -7.02
CA SER A 84 17.62 -1.20 -6.95
C SER A 84 18.76 -0.28 -7.38
N GLU A 85 20.00 -0.75 -7.15
CA GLU A 85 21.12 -0.26 -7.94
C GLU A 85 20.92 -0.58 -9.41
N GLN A 86 21.51 0.24 -10.28
CA GLN A 86 21.47 0.04 -11.72
C GLN A 86 22.48 -1.02 -12.13
N PHE A 87 22.15 -1.80 -13.13
CA PHE A 87 23.05 -2.78 -13.73
C PHE A 87 22.93 -2.77 -15.25
N ASP A 88 23.97 -3.24 -15.95
CA ASP A 88 23.93 -3.35 -17.40
C ASP A 88 23.21 -4.64 -17.81
N VAL A 89 22.10 -4.51 -18.54
CA VAL A 89 21.28 -5.65 -18.98
C VAL A 89 22.03 -6.62 -19.90
N ASN A 90 23.13 -6.18 -20.53
CA ASN A 90 23.96 -7.04 -21.38
C ASN A 90 24.93 -7.89 -20.56
N GLU A 91 25.28 -7.45 -19.35
CA GLU A 91 26.20 -8.13 -18.46
C GLU A 91 25.45 -9.05 -17.48
N ASP A 92 24.30 -8.61 -16.99
CA ASP A 92 23.50 -9.31 -16.00
C ASP A 92 22.19 -9.86 -16.59
N ARG A 93 21.99 -11.18 -16.44
CA ARG A 93 20.73 -11.83 -16.85
C ARG A 93 19.70 -11.75 -15.72
N LEU A 94 18.61 -11.03 -15.96
CA LEU A 94 17.47 -11.02 -15.04
C LEU A 94 16.78 -12.37 -14.93
N ARG A 95 16.36 -12.70 -13.71
CA ARG A 95 15.34 -13.70 -13.47
C ARG A 95 13.98 -12.99 -13.50
N PHE A 96 13.12 -13.39 -14.43
CA PHE A 96 11.77 -12.83 -14.52
C PHE A 96 10.98 -13.12 -13.25
N MET A 97 10.09 -12.19 -12.91
CA MET A 97 9.19 -12.30 -11.76
C MET A 97 8.10 -13.32 -12.06
N ASN A 98 7.67 -14.06 -11.05
CA ASN A 98 6.51 -14.95 -11.17
C ASN A 98 5.20 -14.22 -10.78
N GLU A 99 4.05 -14.81 -11.12
CA GLU A 99 2.73 -14.22 -10.82
C GLU A 99 2.53 -13.94 -9.32
N GLY A 100 3.08 -14.79 -8.44
CA GLY A 100 3.02 -14.61 -6.99
C GLY A 100 3.75 -13.37 -6.48
N GLN A 101 4.66 -12.80 -7.27
CA GLN A 101 5.41 -11.59 -6.96
C GLN A 101 4.78 -10.31 -7.51
N LEU A 102 3.63 -10.41 -8.18
CA LEU A 102 2.94 -9.23 -8.73
C LEU A 102 2.26 -8.39 -7.64
N GLY A 103 2.23 -8.84 -6.39
CA GLY A 103 1.76 -8.01 -5.29
C GLY A 103 0.26 -7.81 -5.26
N TYR A 104 -0.52 -8.77 -5.79
CA TYR A 104 -1.96 -8.86 -5.51
C TYR A 104 -2.21 -9.15 -4.02
N ASN A 105 -3.34 -8.67 -3.51
CA ASN A 105 -3.79 -8.88 -2.15
C ASN A 105 -4.39 -10.29 -2.03
N PRO A 106 -3.77 -11.21 -1.28
CA PRO A 106 -4.23 -12.59 -1.20
C PRO A 106 -5.61 -12.73 -0.51
N THR A 107 -6.06 -11.71 0.24
CA THR A 107 -7.38 -11.73 0.89
C THR A 107 -8.52 -11.60 -0.11
N ILE A 108 -8.29 -10.92 -1.25
CA ILE A 108 -9.29 -10.77 -2.30
C ILE A 108 -9.16 -11.94 -3.28
N MET A 109 -10.07 -12.89 -3.14
CA MET A 109 -10.08 -14.11 -3.94
C MET A 109 -11.00 -13.95 -5.15
N THR A 110 -10.64 -14.61 -6.26
CA THR A 110 -11.52 -14.72 -7.43
C THR A 110 -11.79 -16.19 -7.72
N ALA A 111 -13.07 -16.59 -7.79
CA ALA A 111 -13.48 -17.91 -8.26
C ALA A 111 -14.78 -17.79 -9.07
N ASN A 112 -14.94 -18.58 -10.13
CA ASN A 112 -16.14 -18.55 -10.97
C ASN A 112 -16.52 -17.15 -11.48
N LYS A 113 -15.52 -16.30 -11.77
CA LYS A 113 -15.66 -14.87 -12.17
C LYS A 113 -16.26 -13.96 -11.09
N GLU A 114 -16.35 -14.42 -9.85
CA GLU A 114 -16.81 -13.64 -8.71
C GLU A 114 -15.66 -13.36 -7.76
N ARG A 115 -15.59 -12.12 -7.27
CA ARG A 115 -14.60 -11.68 -6.30
C ARG A 115 -15.19 -11.76 -4.90
N PHE A 116 -14.44 -12.23 -3.93
CA PHE A 116 -14.90 -12.33 -2.54
C PHE A 116 -13.74 -12.33 -1.55
N ILE A 117 -14.04 -12.00 -0.30
CA ILE A 117 -13.16 -12.25 0.84
C ILE A 117 -13.74 -13.36 1.71
N LYS A 118 -12.89 -14.05 2.47
CA LYS A 118 -13.32 -14.98 3.52
C LYS A 118 -13.04 -14.36 4.87
N ILE A 119 -14.05 -14.30 5.71
CA ILE A 119 -13.91 -13.83 7.09
C ILE A 119 -14.30 -14.94 8.05
N THR A 120 -13.75 -14.94 9.26
CA THR A 120 -14.19 -15.86 10.32
C THR A 120 -14.92 -15.08 11.39
N ARG A 121 -16.20 -15.41 11.60
CA ARG A 121 -17.03 -14.79 12.63
C ARG A 121 -17.89 -15.83 13.32
N ASN A 122 -18.00 -15.74 14.65
CA ASN A 122 -18.79 -16.67 15.46
C ASN A 122 -18.42 -18.15 15.22
N GLY A 123 -17.12 -18.43 15.03
CA GLY A 123 -16.61 -19.79 14.76
C GLY A 123 -16.95 -20.35 13.38
N SER A 124 -17.52 -19.54 12.48
CA SER A 124 -17.86 -19.95 11.10
C SER A 124 -17.17 -19.07 10.08
N THR A 125 -16.75 -19.66 8.97
CA THR A 125 -16.24 -18.91 7.82
C THR A 125 -17.41 -18.41 6.97
N GLU A 126 -17.46 -17.11 6.71
CA GLU A 126 -18.42 -16.48 5.81
C GLU A 126 -17.69 -15.99 4.55
N ARG A 127 -18.33 -16.11 3.38
CA ARG A 127 -17.88 -15.46 2.13
C ARG A 127 -18.62 -14.15 1.96
N ILE A 128 -17.85 -13.08 1.76
CA ILE A 128 -18.38 -11.75 1.48
C ILE A 128 -18.05 -11.43 0.02
N ILE A 129 -19.10 -11.37 -0.81
CA ILE A 129 -19.02 -11.14 -2.25
C ILE A 129 -18.78 -9.66 -2.51
N VAL A 130 -17.83 -9.35 -3.39
CA VAL A 130 -17.49 -7.98 -3.81
C VAL A 130 -18.34 -7.62 -5.03
N ASP A 131 -19.28 -6.69 -4.85
CA ASP A 131 -20.20 -6.25 -5.90
C ASP A 131 -19.57 -5.20 -6.83
N GLY A 132 -18.71 -4.34 -6.27
CA GLY A 132 -18.05 -3.30 -7.04
C GLY A 132 -17.35 -2.24 -6.20
N VAL A 133 -16.42 -1.53 -6.82
CA VAL A 133 -15.68 -0.43 -6.18
C VAL A 133 -16.61 0.76 -5.94
N MET A 134 -16.67 1.22 -4.69
CA MET A 134 -17.35 2.47 -4.32
C MET A 134 -16.39 3.65 -4.34
N GLN A 135 -15.21 3.46 -3.76
CA GLN A 135 -14.20 4.50 -3.61
C GLN A 135 -12.80 3.90 -3.69
N ARG A 136 -11.90 4.58 -4.39
CA ARG A 136 -10.49 4.21 -4.47
C ARG A 136 -9.61 5.45 -4.40
N ALA A 137 -8.72 5.51 -3.43
CA ALA A 137 -7.69 6.54 -3.38
C ALA A 137 -6.69 6.36 -4.54
N ARG A 138 -6.58 7.36 -5.42
CA ARG A 138 -5.69 7.34 -6.59
C ARG A 138 -4.31 7.92 -6.25
N CYS A 139 -3.63 7.32 -5.29
CA CYS A 139 -2.28 7.70 -4.89
C CYS A 139 -1.41 6.46 -4.63
N ILE A 140 -0.10 6.61 -4.79
CA ILE A 140 0.85 5.53 -4.51
C ILE A 140 1.00 5.35 -3.01
N ALA A 141 1.29 6.44 -2.29
CA ALA A 141 1.60 6.44 -0.87
C ALA A 141 0.46 7.01 0.00
N GLY A 142 0.42 6.58 1.26
CA GLY A 142 -0.56 7.00 2.27
C GLY A 142 -1.40 5.82 2.78
N ARG A 143 -2.62 6.09 3.25
CA ARG A 143 -3.55 5.01 3.66
C ARG A 143 -4.11 4.21 2.49
N VAL A 144 -4.14 4.84 1.32
CA VAL A 144 -4.53 4.22 0.05
C VAL A 144 -5.80 3.39 0.16
N THR A 145 -6.83 3.98 0.79
CA THR A 145 -8.09 3.32 1.10
C THR A 145 -8.85 2.92 -0.16
N THR A 146 -9.35 1.70 -0.16
CA THR A 146 -10.34 1.19 -1.12
C THR A 146 -11.59 0.76 -0.37
N CYS A 147 -12.75 1.17 -0.85
CA CYS A 147 -14.03 0.68 -0.35
C CYS A 147 -14.79 -0.01 -1.48
N TRP A 148 -15.31 -1.20 -1.19
CA TRP A 148 -16.18 -1.95 -2.08
C TRP A 148 -17.57 -2.08 -1.47
N LYS A 149 -18.57 -2.00 -2.35
CA LYS A 149 -19.90 -2.51 -2.04
C LYS A 149 -19.80 -4.03 -2.06
N ALA A 150 -20.43 -4.66 -1.09
CA ALA A 150 -20.38 -6.09 -0.91
C ALA A 150 -21.68 -6.63 -0.32
N HIS A 151 -21.81 -7.94 -0.27
CA HIS A 151 -22.86 -8.62 0.47
C HIS A 151 -22.37 -9.98 0.95
N ARG A 152 -23.04 -10.54 1.96
CA ARG A 152 -22.76 -11.91 2.38
C ARG A 152 -23.33 -12.89 1.35
N GLU A 153 -22.58 -13.92 1.00
CA GLU A 153 -23.04 -14.97 0.08
C GLU A 153 -24.40 -15.55 0.54
N GLY A 154 -25.35 -15.61 -0.39
CA GLY A 154 -26.73 -16.05 -0.14
C GLY A 154 -27.63 -15.02 0.56
N ARG A 155 -27.15 -13.80 0.84
CA ARG A 155 -27.91 -12.70 1.46
C ARG A 155 -27.67 -11.34 0.77
N PRO A 156 -28.00 -11.19 -0.53
CA PRO A 156 -27.81 -9.94 -1.28
C PRO A 156 -28.63 -8.76 -0.74
N GLU A 157 -29.69 -9.02 0.03
CA GLU A 157 -30.54 -8.01 0.69
C GLU A 157 -29.84 -7.27 1.83
N MET A 158 -28.71 -7.79 2.33
CA MET A 158 -27.93 -7.19 3.41
C MET A 158 -26.63 -6.60 2.83
N PRO A 159 -26.67 -5.34 2.34
CA PRO A 159 -25.48 -4.70 1.80
C PRO A 159 -24.44 -4.48 2.90
N LEU A 160 -23.19 -4.70 2.54
CA LEU A 160 -22.01 -4.48 3.34
C LEU A 160 -21.06 -3.55 2.58
N VAL A 161 -20.11 -2.96 3.31
CA VAL A 161 -18.96 -2.25 2.78
C VAL A 161 -17.71 -2.95 3.29
N ILE A 162 -16.87 -3.40 2.37
CA ILE A 162 -15.50 -3.81 2.67
C ILE A 162 -14.62 -2.59 2.50
N LYS A 163 -13.77 -2.29 3.48
CA LYS A 163 -12.76 -1.25 3.43
C LYS A 163 -11.39 -1.89 3.61
N ASP A 164 -10.51 -1.73 2.63
CA ASP A 164 -9.09 -2.05 2.71
C ASP A 164 -8.29 -0.76 2.88
N SER A 165 -7.38 -0.72 3.84
CA SER A 165 -6.52 0.43 4.07
C SER A 165 -5.21 0.09 4.74
N TRP A 166 -4.24 0.98 4.57
CA TRP A 166 -2.94 0.91 5.21
C TRP A 166 -2.90 1.83 6.42
N GLN A 167 -2.64 1.24 7.58
CA GLN A 167 -2.66 1.94 8.86
C GLN A 167 -1.31 1.84 9.55
N PHE A 168 -0.81 2.97 10.03
CA PHE A 168 0.39 2.96 10.88
C PHE A 168 0.10 2.24 12.19
N SER A 169 1.01 1.36 12.61
CA SER A 169 0.93 0.53 13.81
C SER A 169 0.73 1.30 15.12
N GLU A 170 1.00 2.61 15.14
CA GLU A 170 0.77 3.48 16.30
C GLU A 170 -0.70 3.91 16.48
N ARG A 171 -1.58 3.59 15.53
CA ARG A 171 -2.98 4.03 15.53
C ARG A 171 -3.89 2.90 15.99
N ASP A 172 -4.92 3.26 16.76
CA ASP A 172 -6.01 2.36 17.14
C ASP A 172 -6.72 1.79 15.91
N GLU A 173 -6.95 0.48 15.91
CA GLU A 173 -7.62 -0.22 14.80
C GLU A 173 -9.03 0.32 14.58
N GLU A 174 -9.34 0.65 13.33
CA GLU A 174 -10.65 1.23 12.99
C GLU A 174 -11.80 0.28 13.33
N GLY A 175 -11.60 -1.02 13.11
CA GLY A 175 -12.54 -2.08 13.46
C GLY A 175 -12.93 -2.11 14.93
N GLU A 176 -11.97 -1.95 15.85
CA GLU A 176 -12.22 -1.86 17.29
C GLU A 176 -13.08 -0.65 17.65
N LEU A 177 -12.79 0.51 17.05
CA LEU A 177 -13.57 1.73 17.24
C LEU A 177 -15.01 1.57 16.71
N LEU A 178 -15.19 0.92 15.57
CA LEU A 178 -16.50 0.60 15.00
C LEU A 178 -17.27 -0.40 15.88
N GLN A 179 -16.58 -1.39 16.44
CA GLN A 179 -17.16 -2.37 17.34
C GLN A 179 -17.67 -1.71 18.62
N GLU A 180 -16.87 -0.84 19.23
CA GLU A 180 -17.27 -0.07 20.42
C GLU A 180 -18.47 0.85 20.13
N ALA A 181 -18.43 1.61 19.03
CA ALA A 181 -19.52 2.49 18.63
C ALA A 181 -20.84 1.72 18.38
N THR A 182 -20.72 0.51 17.82
CA THR A 182 -21.86 -0.40 17.61
C THR A 182 -22.42 -0.90 18.93
N GLY A 183 -21.56 -1.34 19.86
CA GLY A 183 -21.97 -1.79 21.20
C GLY A 183 -22.66 -0.70 22.03
N LYS A 184 -22.27 0.57 21.84
CA LYS A 184 -22.89 1.73 22.48
C LYS A 184 -24.14 2.25 21.77
N GLY A 185 -24.55 1.66 20.65
CA GLY A 185 -25.74 2.08 19.91
C GLY A 185 -25.63 3.48 19.29
N VAL A 186 -24.42 3.98 19.04
CA VAL A 186 -24.21 5.32 18.45
C VAL A 186 -24.92 5.39 17.10
N VAL A 187 -25.73 6.42 16.86
CA VAL A 187 -26.48 6.59 15.60
C VAL A 187 -25.64 7.32 14.54
N ASN A 188 -25.95 7.11 13.27
CA ASN A 188 -25.28 7.74 12.11
C ASN A 188 -23.79 7.40 11.96
N VAL A 189 -23.38 6.23 12.47
CA VAL A 189 -22.04 5.63 12.28
C VAL A 189 -22.23 4.25 11.68
N ALA A 190 -21.30 3.82 10.82
CA ALA A 190 -21.28 2.48 10.24
C ALA A 190 -21.31 1.41 11.35
N ARG A 191 -22.02 0.31 11.09
CA ARG A 191 -22.14 -0.79 12.05
C ARG A 191 -21.06 -1.81 11.81
N TYR A 192 -20.41 -2.22 12.89
CA TYR A 192 -19.38 -3.24 12.88
C TYR A 192 -19.94 -4.57 12.38
N TYR A 193 -19.25 -5.17 11.41
CA TYR A 193 -19.53 -6.53 10.96
C TYR A 193 -18.36 -7.47 11.24
N HIS A 194 -17.14 -7.04 10.90
CA HIS A 194 -15.87 -7.76 11.10
C HIS A 194 -14.68 -6.82 10.89
N HIS A 195 -13.52 -7.10 11.49
CA HIS A 195 -12.26 -6.48 11.12
C HIS A 195 -11.13 -7.51 11.27
N GLU A 196 -10.07 -7.33 10.49
CA GLU A 196 -8.84 -8.11 10.62
C GLU A 196 -7.63 -7.36 10.05
N THR A 197 -6.46 -7.66 10.60
CA THR A 197 -5.18 -7.34 9.98
C THR A 197 -4.93 -8.32 8.84
N VAL A 198 -4.57 -7.80 7.67
CA VAL A 198 -4.25 -8.62 6.49
C VAL A 198 -2.98 -9.40 6.77
N THR A 199 -2.99 -10.70 6.49
CA THR A 199 -1.80 -11.56 6.63
C THR A 199 -1.35 -12.10 5.28
N VAL A 200 -0.03 -12.10 5.06
CA VAL A 200 0.63 -12.65 3.89
C VAL A 200 1.73 -13.57 4.37
N HIS A 201 1.74 -14.82 3.88
CA HIS A 201 2.64 -15.87 4.36
C HIS A 201 2.64 -16.02 5.89
N GLU A 202 1.45 -16.00 6.50
CA GLU A 202 1.24 -16.14 7.95
C GLU A 202 1.85 -15.00 8.80
N MET A 203 2.19 -13.88 8.18
CA MET A 203 2.68 -12.67 8.86
C MET A 203 1.81 -11.47 8.50
N ASP A 204 1.66 -10.54 9.44
CA ASP A 204 0.97 -9.27 9.20
C ASP A 204 1.56 -8.57 7.97
N ASP A 205 0.71 -8.01 7.12
CA ASP A 205 1.07 -7.37 5.86
C ASP A 205 1.75 -6.01 6.09
N GLU A 206 2.94 -6.06 6.66
CA GLU A 206 3.80 -4.91 6.94
C GLU A 206 4.66 -4.58 5.71
N ILE A 207 4.72 -3.31 5.33
CA ILE A 207 5.53 -2.89 4.17
C ILE A 207 7.01 -3.26 4.31
N PRO A 208 7.69 -2.99 5.44
CA PRO A 208 9.12 -3.30 5.57
C PRO A 208 9.43 -4.79 5.42
N GLY A 209 8.61 -5.66 6.03
CA GLY A 209 8.82 -7.10 6.01
C GLY A 209 8.30 -7.76 4.73
N ASN A 210 7.00 -7.63 4.47
CA ASN A 210 6.31 -8.39 3.43
C ASN A 210 6.50 -7.85 2.00
N ILE A 211 6.74 -6.55 1.85
CA ILE A 211 6.92 -5.93 0.52
C ILE A 211 8.38 -5.65 0.24
N ARG A 212 9.09 -5.03 1.20
CA ARG A 212 10.49 -4.62 1.03
C ARG A 212 11.51 -5.67 1.47
N GLY A 213 11.08 -6.81 2.01
CA GLY A 213 11.98 -7.92 2.36
C GLY A 213 13.06 -7.54 3.38
N GLY A 214 12.77 -6.61 4.29
CA GLY A 214 13.72 -6.15 5.32
C GLY A 214 14.83 -5.23 4.80
N LEU A 215 14.71 -4.67 3.60
CA LEU A 215 15.71 -3.73 3.05
C LEU A 215 15.88 -2.51 3.97
N ASP A 216 17.13 -2.24 4.35
CA ASP A 216 17.50 -1.04 5.10
C ASP A 216 17.58 0.17 4.16
N ILE A 217 16.47 0.90 4.09
CA ILE A 217 16.35 2.10 3.25
C ILE A 217 17.32 3.22 3.64
N THR A 218 17.89 3.20 4.85
CA THR A 218 18.83 4.24 5.30
C THR A 218 20.17 4.15 4.58
N ARG A 219 20.47 2.99 3.96
CA ARG A 219 21.66 2.75 3.15
C ARG A 219 21.53 3.24 1.71
N ALA A 220 20.34 3.66 1.28
CA ALA A 220 20.15 4.12 -0.09
C ALA A 220 20.98 5.39 -0.36
N ALA A 221 21.64 5.47 -1.52
CA ALA A 221 22.51 6.59 -1.89
C ALA A 221 21.81 7.96 -1.84
N ASN A 222 20.50 7.97 -2.09
CA ASN A 222 19.67 9.17 -2.10
C ASN A 222 18.85 9.37 -0.80
N TYR A 223 19.13 8.59 0.26
CA TYR A 223 18.40 8.70 1.52
C TYR A 223 18.63 10.09 2.14
N ARG A 224 17.56 10.88 2.21
CA ARG A 224 17.56 12.17 2.91
C ARG A 224 16.96 11.98 4.27
N ARG A 225 17.81 11.94 5.30
CA ARG A 225 17.34 11.98 6.70
C ARG A 225 16.52 13.26 6.88
N GLU A 226 15.29 13.13 7.37
CA GLU A 226 14.49 14.31 7.71
C GLU A 226 15.30 15.19 8.68
N ARG A 227 15.45 16.48 8.32
CA ARG A 227 16.04 17.45 9.25
C ARG A 227 15.06 17.61 10.41
N PRO A 228 15.50 17.51 11.67
CA PRO A 228 14.62 17.82 12.79
C PRO A 228 14.05 19.23 12.57
N THR A 229 12.73 19.33 12.51
CA THR A 229 12.05 20.62 12.46
C THR A 229 12.56 21.45 13.63
N ARG A 230 13.22 22.58 13.38
CA ARG A 230 13.62 23.50 14.45
C ARG A 230 12.36 23.89 15.20
N LEU A 231 12.25 23.47 16.47
CA LEU A 231 11.27 24.01 17.41
C LEU A 231 11.55 25.51 17.52
N ASN A 232 10.72 26.33 16.88
CA ASN A 232 10.70 27.77 17.14
C ASN A 232 10.17 27.97 18.55
N ASN A 233 11.09 28.09 19.52
CA ASN A 233 10.81 28.56 20.87
C ASN A 233 10.53 30.07 20.81
N ASN A 234 9.29 30.47 20.52
CA ASN A 234 8.82 31.81 20.85
C ASN A 234 8.05 31.74 22.17
N PRO A 235 8.36 32.58 23.17
CA PRO A 235 7.67 32.59 24.45
C PRO A 235 6.24 33.14 24.31
N ALA A 236 5.39 32.70 25.24
CA ALA A 236 3.95 32.88 25.29
C ALA A 236 3.48 34.35 25.12
N GLY A 237 2.41 34.52 24.34
CA GLY A 237 1.68 35.77 24.18
C GLY A 237 0.19 35.52 23.91
N THR A 238 -0.60 35.60 24.98
CA THR A 238 -1.99 36.09 25.09
C THR A 238 -3.09 35.60 24.12
N SER A 239 -4.06 34.89 24.72
CA SER A 239 -5.46 34.59 24.32
C SER A 239 -6.07 35.27 23.08
N ARG A 240 -6.69 34.46 22.19
CA ARG A 240 -8.08 34.68 21.71
C ARG A 240 -8.65 33.48 20.94
N ASN A 241 -9.77 32.97 21.46
CA ASN A 241 -10.93 32.29 20.85
C ASN A 241 -10.77 31.37 19.63
N GLY A 242 -11.14 30.11 19.84
CA GLY A 242 -12.19 29.44 19.07
C GLY A 242 -11.89 29.07 17.62
N ARG A 243 -11.29 27.88 17.43
CA ARG A 243 -11.50 26.99 16.27
C ARG A 243 -10.86 25.64 16.61
N TYR A 244 -11.67 24.59 16.75
CA TYR A 244 -11.16 23.22 16.75
C TYR A 244 -10.64 22.91 15.34
N SER A 245 -9.41 23.34 15.06
CA SER A 245 -8.62 22.84 13.95
C SER A 245 -8.11 21.47 14.37
N SER A 246 -8.79 20.41 13.94
CA SER A 246 -8.18 19.08 13.87
C SER A 246 -6.92 19.21 13.01
N ARG A 247 -5.75 19.28 13.67
CA ARG A 247 -4.44 19.27 13.01
C ARG A 247 -4.34 17.94 12.26
N LYS A 248 -4.62 17.94 10.96
CA LYS A 248 -4.24 16.84 10.08
C LYS A 248 -2.71 16.72 10.14
N ARG A 249 -2.22 15.70 10.85
CA ARG A 249 -0.79 15.35 10.88
C ARG A 249 -0.37 14.94 9.46
N SER A 250 0.68 15.56 8.93
CA SER A 250 1.27 15.20 7.64
C SER A 250 1.71 13.73 7.67
N SER A 251 1.53 13.02 6.57
CA SER A 251 1.94 11.61 6.40
C SER A 251 3.45 11.36 6.55
N SER A 252 4.25 12.42 6.70
CA SER A 252 5.70 12.37 6.86
C SER A 252 6.20 12.53 8.31
N GLN A 253 5.34 12.76 9.31
CA GLN A 253 5.85 13.00 10.67
C GLN A 253 6.13 11.70 11.45
N THR A 254 7.31 11.10 11.26
CA THR A 254 7.89 10.08 12.17
C THR A 254 8.58 10.73 13.39
N GLY A 255 8.07 11.87 13.86
CA GLY A 255 8.63 12.58 15.01
C GLY A 255 8.04 12.07 16.32
N ALA A 256 8.58 11.00 16.88
CA ALA A 256 8.47 10.67 18.30
C ALA A 256 9.88 10.68 18.90
N SER A 257 10.09 11.43 19.98
CA SER A 257 11.36 11.41 20.72
C SER A 257 11.40 10.19 21.64
N TYR A 258 12.52 9.46 21.62
CA TYR A 258 12.72 8.20 22.34
C TYR A 258 13.06 8.41 23.83
N PRO A 259 12.56 7.56 24.76
CA PRO A 259 13.24 7.29 26.02
C PRO A 259 14.48 6.39 25.79
N PRO A 260 15.49 6.43 26.68
CA PRO A 260 16.71 5.63 26.51
C PRO A 260 16.40 4.13 26.52
N ALA A 261 17.01 3.41 25.57
CA ALA A 261 16.85 1.98 25.38
C ALA A 261 17.40 1.19 26.59
N SER A 262 16.60 0.25 27.09
CA SER A 262 17.07 -0.91 27.84
C SER A 262 17.18 -2.09 26.86
N ASP A 263 18.31 -2.80 26.88
CA ASP A 263 18.63 -3.88 25.95
C ASP A 263 17.60 -5.03 26.00
N PRO A 264 17.19 -5.58 24.84
CA PRO A 264 16.33 -6.76 24.79
C PRO A 264 17.10 -8.05 25.08
N ALA A 265 16.44 -8.99 25.74
CA ALA A 265 16.95 -10.34 26.01
C ALA A 265 17.20 -11.13 24.70
N PRO A 266 18.14 -12.11 24.69
CA PRO A 266 18.51 -12.83 23.47
C PRO A 266 17.38 -13.77 23.02
N GLY A 267 16.92 -13.62 21.78
CA GLY A 267 15.98 -14.57 21.13
C GLY A 267 14.80 -13.95 20.38
N LEU A 268 14.59 -12.63 20.48
CA LEU A 268 13.58 -11.91 19.71
C LEU A 268 14.25 -11.15 18.55
N GLN A 269 13.75 -11.32 17.32
CA GLN A 269 14.11 -10.41 16.24
C GLN A 269 13.77 -8.98 16.68
N PRO A 270 14.63 -7.99 16.41
CA PRO A 270 14.34 -6.61 16.78
C PRO A 270 13.08 -6.16 16.06
N ARG A 271 12.01 -5.87 16.82
CA ARG A 271 10.86 -5.13 16.31
C ARG A 271 11.39 -3.84 15.71
N LEU A 272 11.04 -3.56 14.46
CA LEU A 272 11.50 -2.35 13.78
C LEU A 272 11.11 -1.12 14.61
N PRO A 273 12.06 -0.26 15.01
CA PRO A 273 11.85 0.78 16.02
C PRO A 273 11.08 2.02 15.50
N VAL A 274 10.30 1.87 14.43
CA VAL A 274 9.65 2.97 13.70
C VAL A 274 8.21 2.56 13.35
N PRO A 275 7.20 3.44 13.53
CA PRO A 275 5.85 3.15 13.06
C PRO A 275 5.87 2.82 11.57
N TYR A 276 5.24 1.71 11.21
CA TYR A 276 5.14 1.25 9.83
C TYR A 276 3.67 1.00 9.46
N PRO A 277 3.29 1.19 8.18
CA PRO A 277 1.96 0.83 7.72
C PRO A 277 1.77 -0.68 7.65
N ILE A 278 0.61 -1.13 8.11
CA ILE A 278 0.10 -2.51 8.06
C ILE A 278 -1.21 -2.50 7.26
N GLY A 279 -1.45 -3.51 6.44
CA GLY A 279 -2.72 -3.69 5.74
C GLY A 279 -3.84 -4.15 6.70
N CYS A 280 -5.01 -3.51 6.63
CA CYS A 280 -6.18 -3.81 7.45
C CYS A 280 -7.44 -3.86 6.59
N ILE A 281 -8.35 -4.78 6.93
CA ILE A 281 -9.68 -4.89 6.33
C ILE A 281 -10.76 -4.71 7.40
N ASP A 282 -11.70 -3.80 7.12
CA ASP A 282 -12.92 -3.61 7.91
C ASP A 282 -14.15 -3.95 7.07
N VAL A 283 -15.10 -4.67 7.65
CA VAL A 283 -16.41 -4.94 7.07
C VAL A 283 -17.46 -4.27 7.93
N SER A 284 -18.36 -3.51 7.30
CA SER A 284 -19.41 -2.75 7.98
C SER A 284 -20.69 -2.67 7.16
N PHE A 285 -21.78 -2.16 7.74
CA PHE A 285 -23.03 -1.84 7.04
C PHE A 285 -23.75 -0.62 7.63
#